data_AF-A0A9W5X6R6-F1
#
_entry.id   AF-A0A9W5X6R6-F1
#
_cell.length_a   1.000
_cell.length_b   1.000
_cell.length_c   1.000
_cell.angle_alpha   90.00
_cell.angle_beta   90.00
_cell.angle_gamma   90.00
#
_symmetry.space_group_name_H-M   'P 1'
#
loop_
_entity.id
_entity.type
_entity.pdbx_description
1 polymer ?
#
loop_
_entity_poly.entity_id
_entity_poly.type
_entity_poly.pdbx_seq_one_letter_code
_entity_poly.pdbx_strand_id
1 'polypeptide(L)'
;MKSLAECFKDLGFISDIPRYREGEKHYFYRVFVKDLSENTSLIVEGYRKMGYSTYRFSFYKATFVDKGRKINEKVYLENASPFQVLQRVRSFINYIERSS
;
A
#
# COMPACT_ATOMS: atom_id res chain seq x y z
N MET A 1 -21.15 -2.79 5.54
CA MET A 1 -20.17 -2.41 4.49
C MET A 1 -18.80 -2.85 4.97
N LYS A 2 -18.03 -3.63 4.19
CA LYS A 2 -16.69 -4.08 4.62
C LYS A 2 -15.76 -2.87 4.79
N SER A 3 -14.93 -2.89 5.82
CA SER A 3 -13.87 -1.90 6.02
C SER A 3 -12.80 -2.02 4.94
N LEU A 4 -12.04 -0.94 4.73
CA LEU A 4 -10.92 -0.96 3.76
C LEU A 4 -9.86 -2.01 4.12
N ALA A 5 -9.62 -2.23 5.42
CA ALA A 5 -8.68 -3.24 5.90
C ALA A 5 -9.14 -4.66 5.56
N GLU A 6 -10.43 -4.98 5.77
CA GLU A 6 -11.00 -6.26 5.37
C GLU A 6 -10.92 -6.46 3.85
N CYS A 7 -11.20 -5.42 3.07
CA CYS A 7 -11.07 -5.47 1.62
C CYS A 7 -9.63 -5.79 1.17
N PHE A 8 -8.60 -5.23 1.83
CA PHE A 8 -7.21 -5.55 1.51
C PHE A 8 -6.79 -6.93 2.02
N LYS A 9 -7.32 -7.36 3.16
CA LYS A 9 -7.13 -8.73 3.68
C LYS A 9 -7.66 -9.78 2.70
N ASP A 10 -8.84 -9.55 2.12
CA ASP A 10 -9.43 -10.42 1.09
C ASP A 10 -8.55 -10.51 -0.18
N LEU A 11 -7.74 -9.48 -0.45
CA LEU A 11 -6.77 -9.44 -1.55
C LEU A 11 -5.39 -9.99 -1.16
N GLY A 12 -5.27 -10.58 0.03
CA GLY A 12 -4.05 -11.19 0.56
C GLY A 12 -3.00 -10.18 1.01
N PHE A 13 -3.40 -8.96 1.36
CA PHE A 13 -2.53 -8.03 2.08
C PHE A 13 -2.67 -8.24 3.59
N ILE A 14 -1.57 -8.12 4.32
CA ILE A 14 -1.55 -8.00 5.77
C ILE A 14 -1.50 -6.54 6.17
N SER A 15 -2.21 -6.16 7.23
CA SER A 15 -2.05 -4.83 7.82
C SER A 15 -0.74 -4.79 8.59
N ASP A 16 0.14 -3.87 8.23
CA ASP A 16 1.36 -3.62 8.99
C ASP A 16 1.23 -2.30 9.76
N ILE A 17 1.75 -2.29 10.98
CA ILE A 17 1.83 -1.08 11.78
C ILE A 17 3.16 -0.42 11.41
N PRO A 18 3.14 0.75 10.78
CA PRO A 18 4.37 1.38 10.36
C PRO A 18 5.24 1.73 11.56
N ARG A 19 6.49 1.25 11.53
CA ARG A 19 7.55 1.82 12.36
C ARG A 19 7.77 3.25 11.87
N TYR A 20 7.67 4.22 12.79
CA TYR A 20 7.92 5.63 12.53
C TYR A 20 9.08 5.82 11.54
N ARG A 21 8.82 6.36 10.35
CA ARG A 21 9.87 6.89 9.48
C ARG A 21 10.19 8.29 10.00
N GLU A 22 11.34 8.42 10.65
CA GLU A 22 11.88 9.70 11.10
C GLU A 22 11.88 10.72 9.95
N GLY A 23 11.28 11.89 10.18
CA GLY A 23 11.32 13.02 9.24
C GLY A 23 9.99 13.41 8.57
N GLU A 24 8.98 12.54 8.55
CA GLU A 24 7.69 12.85 7.92
C GLU A 24 6.59 13.15 8.97
N LYS A 25 6.12 14.41 9.01
CA LYS A 25 5.01 14.87 9.88
C LYS A 25 3.65 14.32 9.42
N HIS A 26 3.48 13.00 9.34
CA HIS A 26 2.22 12.38 8.93
C HIS A 26 1.56 11.77 10.18
N TYR A 27 0.52 12.46 10.68
CA TYR A 27 -0.04 12.22 12.02
C TYR A 27 -0.72 10.86 12.23
N PHE A 28 -1.10 10.16 11.14
CA PHE A 28 -1.66 8.82 11.20
C PHE A 28 -1.35 8.08 9.91
N TYR A 29 -0.65 6.96 10.00
CA TYR A 29 -0.22 6.19 8.85
C TYR A 29 -0.75 4.75 8.96
N ARG A 30 -1.32 4.24 7.87
CA ARG A 30 -1.82 2.87 7.71
C ARG A 30 -1.03 2.21 6.60
N VAL A 31 -0.54 0.99 6.81
CA VAL A 31 0.18 0.25 5.78
C VAL A 31 -0.44 -1.11 5.60
N PHE A 32 -0.56 -1.53 4.35
CA PHE A 32 -0.94 -2.87 3.95
C PHE A 32 0.13 -3.40 3.01
N VAL A 33 0.63 -4.59 3.29
CA VAL A 33 1.73 -5.21 2.54
C VAL A 33 1.29 -6.56 2.00
N LYS A 34 1.65 -6.85 0.76
CA LYS A 34 1.53 -8.18 0.16
C LYS A 34 2.85 -8.54 -0.50
N ASP A 35 3.51 -9.57 0.00
CA ASP A 35 4.77 -10.04 -0.57
C ASP A 35 4.52 -10.77 -1.90
N LEU A 36 5.32 -10.41 -2.90
CA LEU A 36 5.39 -11.10 -4.20
C LEU A 36 6.57 -12.07 -4.26
N SER A 37 7.64 -11.76 -3.53
CA SER A 37 8.81 -12.61 -3.29
C SER A 37 9.50 -12.18 -1.99
N GLU A 38 10.57 -12.88 -1.59
CA GLU A 38 11.38 -12.57 -0.39
C GLU A 38 11.77 -11.09 -0.27
N ASN A 39 12.05 -10.46 -1.42
CA ASN A 39 12.62 -9.11 -1.50
C ASN A 39 11.71 -8.12 -2.22
N THR A 40 10.48 -8.49 -2.60
CA THR A 40 9.58 -7.60 -3.35
C THR A 40 8.17 -7.68 -2.81
N SER A 41 7.61 -6.51 -2.50
CA SER A 41 6.27 -6.40 -1.94
C SER A 41 5.45 -5.34 -2.66
N LEU A 42 4.15 -5.57 -2.71
CA LEU A 42 3.14 -4.56 -2.98
C LEU A 42 2.80 -3.85 -1.68
N ILE A 43 2.82 -2.52 -1.73
CA ILE A 43 2.59 -1.68 -0.55
C ILE A 43 1.45 -0.71 -0.87
N VAL A 44 0.44 -0.72 0.00
CA VAL A 44 -0.58 0.31 0.08
C VAL A 44 -0.39 1.05 1.37
N GLU A 45 -0.12 2.35 1.28
CA GLU A 45 0.10 3.17 2.45
C GLU A 45 -0.85 4.35 2.44
N GLY A 46 -1.35 4.73 3.60
CA GLY A 46 -2.34 5.80 3.73
C GLY A 46 -2.00 6.74 4.86
N TYR A 47 -2.16 8.04 4.61
CA TYR A 47 -1.98 9.07 5.63
C TYR A 47 -3.14 10.07 5.67
N ARG A 48 -3.32 10.71 6.82
CA ARG A 48 -4.19 11.89 6.91
C ARG A 48 -3.46 13.09 6.32
N LYS A 49 -4.00 13.63 5.22
CA LYS A 49 -3.51 14.84 4.57
C LYS A 49 -4.39 16.03 4.94
N MET A 50 -3.79 17.14 5.36
CA MET A 50 -4.54 18.37 5.65
C MET A 50 -5.34 18.81 4.42
N GLY A 51 -6.57 19.27 4.64
CA GLY A 51 -7.50 19.65 3.57
C GLY A 51 -8.31 18.50 2.96
N TYR A 52 -8.11 17.26 3.41
CA TYR A 52 -8.92 16.11 2.98
C TYR A 52 -9.76 15.57 4.15
N SER A 53 -11.03 15.24 3.86
CA SER A 53 -11.96 14.62 4.82
C SER A 53 -11.66 13.13 5.08
N THR A 54 -10.84 12.50 4.24
CA THR A 54 -10.50 11.08 4.30
C THR A 54 -8.99 10.86 4.16
N TYR A 55 -8.53 9.66 4.55
CA TYR A 55 -7.15 9.25 4.30
C TYR A 55 -6.85 9.28 2.81
N ARG A 56 -5.61 9.65 2.48
CA ARG A 56 -5.06 9.57 1.13
C ARG A 56 -4.09 8.42 1.07
N PHE A 57 -4.23 7.61 0.04
CA PHE A 57 -3.47 6.39 -0.14
C PHE A 57 -2.58 6.45 -1.37
N SER A 58 -1.43 5.79 -1.27
CA SER A 58 -0.54 5.48 -2.37
C SER A 58 -0.44 3.97 -2.51
N PHE A 59 -0.23 3.50 -3.73
CA PHE A 59 -0.03 2.08 -4.06
C PHE A 59 1.18 1.95 -4.98
N TYR A 60 2.13 1.12 -4.56
CA TYR A 60 3.39 0.93 -5.27
C TYR A 60 3.94 -0.49 -5.07
N LYS A 61 4.85 -0.89 -5.95
CA LYS A 61 5.71 -2.06 -5.75
C LYS A 61 7.07 -1.59 -5.26
N ALA A 62 7.57 -2.17 -4.18
CA ALA A 62 8.91 -1.91 -3.67
C ALA A 62 9.76 -3.18 -3.76
N THR A 63 11.04 -3.01 -4.10
CA THR A 63 12.06 -4.06 -4.00
C THR A 63 13.10 -3.64 -2.97
N PHE A 64 13.36 -4.54 -2.03
CA PHE A 64 14.29 -4.40 -0.93
C PHE A 64 15.51 -5.30 -1.17
N VAL A 65 16.64 -4.95 -0.55
CA VAL A 65 17.81 -5.86 -0.44
C VAL A 65 18.00 -6.25 1.02
N ASP A 66 18.84 -7.27 1.25
CA ASP A 66 19.29 -7.70 2.57
C ASP A 66 19.59 -6.49 3.47
N LYS A 67 19.03 -6.52 4.68
CA LYS A 67 18.94 -5.41 5.66
C LYS A 67 17.79 -4.42 5.43
N GLY A 68 16.81 -4.74 4.58
CA GLY A 68 15.55 -4.00 4.46
C GLY A 68 15.68 -2.65 3.74
N ARG A 69 16.79 -2.42 3.02
CA ARG A 69 16.99 -1.18 2.26
C ARG A 69 16.17 -1.23 0.97
N LYS A 70 15.26 -0.28 0.77
CA LYS A 70 14.53 -0.10 -0.49
C LYS A 70 15.49 0.37 -1.59
N ILE A 71 15.59 -0.39 -2.68
CA ILE A 71 16.45 -0.05 -3.83
C ILE A 71 15.66 0.36 -5.06
N ASN A 72 14.39 -0.04 -5.16
CA ASN A 72 13.54 0.31 -6.29
C ASN A 72 12.09 0.48 -5.82
N GLU A 73 11.40 1.41 -6.47
CA GLU A 73 9.99 1.68 -6.26
C GLU A 73 9.32 1.98 -7.59
N LYS A 74 8.22 1.28 -7.86
CA LYS A 74 7.32 1.59 -8.98
C LYS A 74 5.97 2.01 -8.41
N VAL A 75 5.70 3.30 -8.52
CA VAL A 75 4.43 3.90 -8.11
C VAL A 75 3.35 3.60 -9.14
N TYR A 76 2.19 3.13 -8.67
CA TYR A 76 1.02 2.86 -9.52
C TYR A 76 -0.13 3.82 -9.29
N LEU A 77 -0.17 4.47 -8.12
CA LEU A 77 -1.15 5.47 -7.73
C LEU A 77 -0.64 6.23 -6.51
N GLU A 78 -0.85 7.54 -6.45
CA GLU A 78 -0.47 8.38 -5.31
C GLU A 78 -1.59 9.32 -4.92
N ASN A 79 -1.60 9.67 -3.62
CA ASN A 79 -2.52 10.64 -3.05
C ASN A 79 -3.95 10.43 -3.53
N ALA A 80 -4.47 9.20 -3.42
CA ALA A 80 -5.78 8.80 -3.93
C ALA A 80 -6.78 8.52 -2.81
N SER A 81 -8.09 8.55 -3.13
CA SER A 81 -9.12 8.21 -2.16
C SER A 81 -9.11 6.71 -1.83
N PRO A 82 -9.72 6.29 -0.69
CA PRO A 82 -9.84 4.87 -0.34
C PRO A 82 -10.45 4.02 -1.46
N PHE A 83 -11.45 4.56 -2.16
CA PHE A 83 -12.13 3.87 -3.24
C PHE A 83 -11.22 3.72 -4.47
N GLN A 84 -10.53 4.79 -4.87
CA GLN A 84 -9.62 4.78 -6.02
C GLN A 84 -8.47 3.80 -5.82
N VAL A 85 -7.88 3.76 -4.62
CA VAL A 85 -6.78 2.82 -4.34
C VAL A 85 -7.27 1.37 -4.34
N LEU A 86 -8.44 1.10 -3.75
CA LEU A 86 -9.00 -0.25 -3.73
C LEU A 86 -9.28 -0.77 -5.16
N GLN A 87 -9.86 0.08 -6.02
CA GLN A 87 -10.08 -0.27 -7.42
C GLN A 87 -8.76 -0.55 -8.14
N ARG A 88 -7.75 0.31 -7.95
CA ARG A 88 -6.45 0.14 -8.61
C ARG A 88 -5.75 -1.14 -8.18
N VAL A 89 -5.77 -1.45 -6.89
CA VAL A 89 -5.19 -2.67 -6.34
C VAL A 89 -5.91 -3.91 -6.88
N ARG A 90 -7.25 -3.93 -6.89
CA ARG A 90 -8.03 -5.03 -7.48
C ARG A 90 -7.66 -5.27 -8.94
N SER A 91 -7.61 -4.22 -9.75
CA SER A 91 -7.23 -4.35 -11.15
C SER A 91 -5.81 -4.88 -11.32
N PHE A 92 -4.87 -4.48 -10.45
CA PHE A 92 -3.50 -4.98 -10.48
C PHE A 92 -3.41 -6.46 -10.09
N ILE A 93 -4.07 -6.85 -9.00
CA ILE A 93 -4.12 -8.25 -8.56
C ILE A 93 -4.71 -9.16 -9.64
N ASN A 94 -5.85 -8.75 -10.22
CA ASN A 94 -6.46 -9.50 -11.32
C ASN A 94 -5.52 -9.62 -12.54
N TYR A 95 -4.70 -8.60 -12.82
CA TYR A 95 -3.74 -8.64 -13.91
C TYR A 95 -2.61 -9.64 -13.65
N ILE A 96 -2.03 -9.65 -12.44
CA ILE A 96 -0.94 -10.58 -12.10
C ILE A 96 -1.44 -12.03 -12.02
N GLU A 97 -2.64 -12.27 -11.49
CA GLU A 97 -3.23 -13.61 -11.37
C GLU A 97 -3.58 -14.22 -12.73
N ARG A 98 -3.91 -13.39 -13.72
CA ARG A 98 -4.15 -13.85 -15.10
C ARG A 98 -2.88 -14.07 -15.91
N SER A 99 -1.76 -13.52 -15.45
CA SER A 99 -0.47 -13.57 -16.15
C SER A 99 0.48 -14.61 -15.54
N SER A 100 0.01 -15.33 -14.51
CA SER A 100 0.72 -16.42 -13.82
C SER A 100 0.18 -17.76 -14.29
#